data_AF-A0A841TZD0-F1
#
_entry.id   AF-A0A841TZD0-F1
#
_cell.length_a   1.000
_cell.length_b   1.000
_cell.length_c   1.000
_cell.angle_alpha   90.00
_cell.angle_beta   90.00
_cell.angle_gamma   90.00
#
_symmetry.space_group_name_H-M   'P 1'
#
loop_
_entity.id
_entity.type
_entity.pdbx_description
1 polymer ?
#
loop_
_entity_poly.entity_id
_entity_poly.type
_entity_poly.pdbx_seq_one_letter_code
_entity_poly.pdbx_strand_id
1 'polypeptide(L)'
;MAATGAIAIAVTGAVVIASKYTEASIEPTSADKMEQGSAHIQYKTPIFDRMKDKAVVQKIQDSWLRAEAVLASKFPNERSGTDGWQLLNSADGAIEFTNGLAQQEAFSFNAAFMSKERRAALQVGDYWPALLLNKEEGRAILFWERDNGNVVKIDLLSKTNKGGARDWYVEGPAQEFEAQKSS
;
A
#
# COMPACT_ATOMS: atom_id res chain seq x y z
N MET A 1 -27.18 -41.54 -79.38
CA MET A 1 -27.74 -40.17 -79.42
C MET A 1 -28.29 -39.84 -78.05
N ALA A 2 -28.16 -38.56 -77.66
CA ALA A 2 -28.64 -37.90 -76.44
C ALA A 2 -27.90 -38.22 -75.13
N ALA A 3 -27.34 -37.15 -74.57
CA ALA A 3 -26.67 -37.04 -73.29
C ALA A 3 -27.61 -36.43 -72.25
N THR A 4 -27.43 -36.84 -70.99
CA THR A 4 -27.82 -36.15 -69.74
C THR A 4 -27.27 -37.05 -68.62
N GLY A 5 -26.32 -36.70 -67.77
CA GLY A 5 -26.07 -35.43 -67.09
C GLY A 5 -26.51 -35.60 -65.63
N ALA A 6 -25.62 -36.08 -64.74
CA ALA A 6 -25.90 -36.14 -63.29
C ALA A 6 -24.60 -36.11 -62.46
N ILE A 7 -24.24 -34.87 -62.09
CA ILE A 7 -23.78 -34.36 -60.78
C ILE A 7 -23.03 -35.34 -59.86
N ALA A 8 -21.75 -35.04 -59.65
CA ALA A 8 -20.91 -35.59 -58.59
C ALA A 8 -21.26 -34.95 -57.23
N ILE A 9 -21.47 -35.78 -56.21
CA ILE A 9 -21.46 -35.35 -54.80
C ILE A 9 -20.27 -36.05 -54.15
N ALA A 10 -19.20 -35.29 -53.93
CA ALA A 10 -18.04 -35.75 -53.18
C ALA A 10 -18.41 -35.84 -51.69
N VAL A 11 -18.38 -37.06 -51.15
CA VAL A 11 -18.46 -37.31 -49.71
C VAL A 11 -17.09 -37.01 -49.11
N THR A 12 -16.88 -35.78 -48.66
CA THR A 12 -15.70 -35.43 -47.85
C THR A 12 -15.94 -35.90 -46.42
N GLY A 13 -15.24 -36.96 -46.04
CA GLY A 13 -15.27 -37.53 -44.69
C GLY A 13 -14.84 -36.50 -43.63
N ALA A 14 -15.54 -36.51 -42.50
CA ALA A 14 -15.15 -35.76 -41.31
C ALA A 14 -13.81 -36.31 -40.78
N VAL A 15 -12.79 -35.46 -40.72
CA VAL A 15 -11.54 -35.75 -40.05
C VAL A 15 -11.79 -35.64 -38.54
N VAL A 16 -11.75 -36.77 -37.83
CA VAL A 16 -11.72 -36.80 -36.38
C VAL A 16 -10.29 -36.43 -35.94
N ILE A 17 -10.10 -35.18 -35.49
CA ILE A 17 -8.86 -34.77 -34.82
C ILE A 17 -9.08 -34.98 -33.32
N ALA A 18 -8.41 -35.98 -32.76
CA ALA A 18 -8.27 -36.14 -31.32
C ALA A 18 -7.39 -35.01 -30.77
N SER A 19 -8.00 -33.95 -30.23
CA SER A 19 -7.25 -32.95 -29.46
C SER A 19 -6.96 -33.50 -28.07
N LYS A 20 -5.68 -33.73 -27.84
CA LYS A 20 -5.10 -34.03 -26.54
C LYS A 20 -5.48 -32.93 -25.54
N TYR A 21 -5.86 -33.35 -24.33
CA TYR A 21 -6.07 -32.52 -23.16
C TYR A 21 -4.97 -31.46 -23.05
N THR A 22 -5.35 -30.22 -23.35
CA THR A 22 -4.61 -29.04 -22.92
C THR A 22 -5.33 -28.59 -21.67
N GLU A 23 -4.76 -28.86 -20.50
CA GLU A 23 -5.14 -28.17 -19.28
C GLU A 23 -4.88 -26.69 -19.52
N ALA A 24 -5.92 -25.95 -19.89
CA ALA A 24 -5.88 -24.51 -19.83
C ALA A 24 -5.64 -24.17 -18.37
N SER A 25 -4.48 -23.62 -18.03
CA SER A 25 -4.30 -23.01 -16.71
C SER A 25 -5.33 -21.88 -16.64
N ILE A 26 -6.40 -22.12 -15.89
CA ILE A 26 -7.40 -21.10 -15.63
C ILE A 26 -6.66 -20.05 -14.79
N GLU A 27 -6.24 -18.96 -15.44
CA GLU A 27 -5.74 -17.83 -14.67
C GLU A 27 -6.85 -17.38 -13.71
N PRO A 28 -6.56 -17.24 -12.41
CA PRO A 28 -7.58 -16.87 -11.44
C PRO A 28 -8.18 -15.53 -11.84
N THR A 29 -9.51 -15.47 -11.79
CA THR A 29 -10.26 -14.26 -12.13
C THR A 29 -9.93 -13.16 -11.13
N SER A 30 -10.24 -11.90 -11.45
CA SER A 30 -10.08 -10.80 -10.49
C SER A 30 -10.85 -11.05 -9.18
N ALA A 31 -11.98 -11.77 -9.24
CA ALA A 31 -12.73 -12.19 -8.06
C ALA A 31 -11.97 -13.23 -7.23
N ASP A 32 -11.38 -14.24 -7.87
CA ASP A 32 -10.56 -15.25 -7.19
C ASP A 32 -9.29 -14.64 -6.58
N LYS A 33 -8.68 -13.66 -7.27
CA LYS A 33 -7.55 -12.87 -6.76
C LYS A 33 -7.95 -12.01 -5.57
N MET A 34 -9.18 -11.46 -5.55
CA MET A 34 -9.69 -10.70 -4.42
C MET A 34 -9.99 -11.59 -3.21
N GLU A 35 -10.55 -12.78 -3.41
CA GLU A 35 -10.80 -13.75 -2.32
C GLU A 35 -9.50 -14.31 -1.70
N GLN A 36 -8.42 -14.39 -2.47
CA GLN A 36 -7.09 -14.78 -1.98
C GLN A 36 -6.33 -13.65 -1.26
N GLY A 37 -6.97 -12.50 -0.98
CA GLY A 37 -6.33 -11.33 -0.37
C GLY A 37 -5.35 -10.60 -1.29
N SER A 38 -5.33 -10.94 -2.58
CA SER A 38 -4.34 -10.51 -3.56
C SER A 38 -4.86 -9.40 -4.48
N ALA A 39 -5.63 -8.45 -3.95
CA ALA A 39 -5.84 -7.16 -4.62
C ALA A 39 -4.51 -6.37 -4.66
N HIS A 40 -3.48 -6.99 -5.25
CA HIS A 40 -2.19 -6.43 -5.53
C HIS A 40 -2.45 -5.22 -6.40
N ILE A 41 -2.37 -4.04 -5.79
CA ILE A 41 -2.12 -2.85 -6.57
C ILE A 41 -0.75 -3.14 -7.20
N GLN A 42 -0.74 -3.42 -8.51
CA GLN A 42 0.50 -3.58 -9.25
C GLN A 42 1.27 -2.28 -9.10
N TYR A 43 2.21 -2.32 -8.16
CA TYR A 43 3.01 -1.19 -7.79
C TYR A 43 4.03 -0.99 -8.90
N LYS A 44 3.63 -0.27 -9.93
CA LYS A 44 4.55 0.22 -10.94
C LYS A 44 5.38 1.29 -10.23
N THR A 45 6.69 1.08 -10.14
CA THR A 45 7.79 2.00 -9.76
C THR A 45 7.46 3.05 -8.67
N PRO A 46 8.17 3.06 -7.51
CA PRO A 46 7.96 4.04 -6.44
C PRO A 46 7.75 5.48 -6.89
N ILE A 47 6.85 6.22 -6.23
CA ILE A 47 6.48 7.58 -6.63
C ILE A 47 7.71 8.50 -6.66
N PHE A 48 8.68 8.32 -5.75
CA PHE A 48 9.90 9.13 -5.70
C PHE A 48 10.91 8.77 -6.79
N ASP A 49 10.90 7.54 -7.29
CA ASP A 49 11.71 7.16 -8.45
C ASP A 49 11.21 7.87 -9.71
N ARG A 50 9.89 8.09 -9.80
CA ARG A 50 9.24 8.81 -10.90
C ARG A 50 9.40 10.33 -10.82
N MET A 51 9.70 10.88 -9.64
CA MET A 51 9.93 12.31 -9.50
C MET A 51 11.24 12.71 -10.19
N LYS A 52 11.13 13.62 -11.16
CA LYS A 52 12.26 14.15 -11.95
C LYS A 52 13.19 15.03 -11.10
N ASP A 53 12.61 15.78 -10.17
CA ASP A 53 13.35 16.68 -9.29
C ASP A 53 13.86 15.92 -8.07
N LYS A 54 15.14 15.52 -8.12
CA LYS A 54 15.79 14.79 -7.03
C LYS A 54 16.08 15.69 -5.82
N ALA A 55 16.19 17.00 -6.00
CA ALA A 55 16.35 17.92 -4.87
C ALA A 55 15.07 17.98 -4.03
N VAL A 56 13.89 17.94 -4.67
CA VAL A 56 12.61 17.83 -3.96
C VAL A 56 12.49 16.52 -3.20
N VAL A 57 12.87 15.39 -3.81
CA VAL A 57 12.87 14.08 -3.14
C VAL A 57 13.78 14.10 -1.92
N GLN A 58 15.00 14.63 -2.05
CA GLN A 58 15.93 14.75 -0.92
C GLN A 58 15.35 15.62 0.19
N LYS A 59 14.76 16.78 -0.16
CA LYS A 59 14.14 17.69 0.81
C LYS A 59 13.02 17.01 1.62
N ILE A 60 12.23 16.16 0.95
CA ILE A 60 11.19 15.35 1.60
C ILE A 60 11.84 14.33 2.55
N GLN A 61 12.84 13.57 2.10
CA GLN A 61 13.52 12.58 2.94
C GLN A 61 14.18 13.24 4.16
N ASP A 62 14.84 14.39 3.98
CA ASP A 62 15.43 15.15 5.06
C ASP A 62 14.39 15.61 6.08
N SER A 63 13.18 15.99 5.63
CA SER A 63 12.08 16.37 6.53
C SER A 63 11.62 15.21 7.41
N TRP A 64 11.67 13.98 6.90
CA TRP A 64 11.31 12.80 7.67
C TRP A 64 12.33 12.53 8.77
N LEU A 65 13.62 12.63 8.45
CA LEU A 65 14.69 12.43 9.42
C LEU A 65 14.67 13.50 10.52
N ARG A 66 14.41 14.77 10.15
CA ARG A 66 14.22 15.85 11.13
C ARG A 66 13.01 15.59 12.02
N ALA A 67 11.87 15.25 11.43
CA ALA A 67 10.65 15.00 12.17
C ALA A 67 10.78 13.80 13.10
N GLU A 68 11.38 12.71 12.63
CA GLU A 68 11.69 11.53 13.43
C GLU A 68 12.63 11.87 14.59
N ALA A 69 13.65 12.70 14.39
CA ALA A 69 14.55 13.12 15.47
C ALA A 69 13.80 13.88 16.59
N VAL A 70 12.85 14.75 16.23
CA VAL A 70 11.98 15.42 17.21
C VAL A 70 11.14 14.40 17.97
N LEU A 71 10.53 13.43 17.28
CA LEU A 71 9.74 12.38 17.93
C LEU A 71 10.60 11.48 18.82
N ALA A 72 11.78 11.07 18.37
CA ALA A 72 12.70 10.20 19.11
C ALA A 72 13.18 10.86 20.43
N SER A 73 13.21 12.19 20.51
CA SER A 73 13.53 12.89 21.76
C SER A 73 12.46 12.69 22.85
N LYS A 74 11.21 12.39 22.46
CA LYS A 74 10.07 12.17 23.34
C LYS A 74 9.70 10.69 23.48
N PHE A 75 9.92 9.92 22.41
CA PHE A 75 9.58 8.51 22.27
C PHE A 75 10.82 7.74 21.77
N PRO A 76 11.85 7.54 22.61
CA PRO A 76 13.15 7.02 22.17
C PRO A 76 13.09 5.59 21.62
N ASN A 77 12.04 4.84 21.94
CA ASN A 77 11.83 3.46 21.48
C ASN A 77 10.96 3.36 20.22
N GLU A 78 10.43 4.48 19.71
CA GLU A 78 9.54 4.54 18.54
C GLU A 78 10.26 5.20 17.36
N ARG A 79 11.40 4.61 16.95
CA ARG A 79 12.26 5.14 15.89
C ARG A 79 12.74 4.04 14.96
N SER A 80 13.03 4.40 13.72
CA SER A 80 13.55 3.50 12.71
C SER A 80 14.85 2.83 13.15
N GLY A 81 14.96 1.54 12.81
CA GLY A 81 16.14 0.73 13.14
C GLY A 81 16.19 0.23 14.58
N THR A 82 15.17 0.49 15.41
CA THR A 82 15.01 -0.13 16.73
C THR A 82 13.78 -1.04 16.78
N ASP A 83 13.91 -2.19 17.44
CA ASP A 83 12.80 -3.06 17.86
C ASP A 83 11.68 -3.26 16.82
N GLY A 84 12.04 -3.53 15.56
CA GLY A 84 11.08 -3.82 14.49
C GLY A 84 10.44 -2.58 13.82
N TRP A 85 10.78 -1.37 14.24
CA TRP A 85 10.32 -0.13 13.61
C TRP A 85 11.05 0.15 12.30
N GLN A 86 10.25 0.38 11.26
CA GLN A 86 10.71 0.69 9.91
C GLN A 86 10.14 2.03 9.44
N LEU A 87 11.00 2.91 8.94
CA LEU A 87 10.57 4.14 8.29
C LEU A 87 10.19 3.83 6.85
N LEU A 88 8.95 4.13 6.50
CA LEU A 88 8.36 3.88 5.19
C LEU A 88 7.91 5.20 4.58
N ASN A 89 8.08 5.31 3.26
CA ASN A 89 7.41 6.34 2.49
C ASN A 89 5.89 6.14 2.60
N SER A 90 5.18 7.15 3.09
CA SER A 90 3.72 7.08 3.26
C SER A 90 2.96 6.87 1.94
N ALA A 91 3.53 7.25 0.80
CA ALA A 91 2.90 7.06 -0.51
C ALA A 91 3.05 5.63 -1.07
N ASP A 92 4.13 4.97 -0.67
CA ASP A 92 4.74 3.87 -1.43
C ASP A 92 4.89 2.63 -0.55
N GLY A 93 5.56 2.79 0.60
CA GLY A 93 5.74 1.72 1.58
C GLY A 93 4.46 1.35 2.31
N ALA A 94 3.48 2.26 2.40
CA ALA A 94 2.14 1.91 2.86
C ALA A 94 1.44 0.94 1.89
N ILE A 95 1.64 1.10 0.58
CA ILE A 95 1.07 0.20 -0.44
C ILE A 95 1.75 -1.17 -0.35
N GLU A 96 3.07 -1.22 -0.30
CA GLU A 96 3.81 -2.48 -0.15
C GLU A 96 3.41 -3.23 1.12
N PHE A 97 3.23 -2.51 2.23
CA PHE A 97 2.72 -3.11 3.46
C PHE A 97 1.32 -3.69 3.27
N THR A 98 0.36 -2.90 2.78
CA THR A 98 -1.03 -3.34 2.61
C THR A 98 -1.21 -4.47 1.60
N ASN A 99 -0.34 -4.57 0.59
CA ASN A 99 -0.33 -5.68 -0.36
C ASN A 99 0.00 -7.04 0.29
N GLY A 100 0.71 -7.03 1.43
CA GLY A 100 1.03 -8.23 2.20
C GLY A 100 -0.01 -8.62 3.26
N LEU A 101 -1.09 -7.85 3.41
CA LEU A 101 -2.09 -8.07 4.44
C LEU A 101 -3.30 -8.82 3.90
N ALA A 102 -4.02 -9.50 4.80
CA ALA A 102 -5.36 -9.98 4.49
C ALA A 102 -6.27 -8.80 4.10
N GLN A 103 -7.21 -9.02 3.19
CA GLN A 103 -8.03 -7.95 2.61
C GLN A 103 -8.71 -7.07 3.67
N GLN A 104 -9.29 -7.68 4.71
CA GLN A 104 -9.93 -6.94 5.80
C GLN A 104 -8.94 -6.05 6.57
N GLU A 105 -7.75 -6.58 6.87
CA GLU A 105 -6.70 -5.83 7.55
C GLU A 105 -6.20 -4.67 6.67
N ALA A 106 -5.97 -4.91 5.38
CA ALA A 106 -5.59 -3.87 4.43
C ALA A 106 -6.63 -2.73 4.36
N PHE A 107 -7.92 -3.06 4.34
CA PHE A 107 -8.97 -2.05 4.34
C PHE A 107 -9.02 -1.24 5.63
N SER A 108 -8.93 -1.88 6.79
CA SER A 108 -8.91 -1.17 8.07
C SER A 108 -7.68 -0.29 8.22
N PHE A 109 -6.50 -0.77 7.79
CA PHE A 109 -5.28 0.03 7.77
C PHE A 109 -5.43 1.26 6.88
N ASN A 110 -5.90 1.08 5.64
CA ASN A 110 -6.11 2.20 4.72
C ASN A 110 -7.13 3.21 5.27
N ALA A 111 -8.19 2.75 5.94
CA ALA A 111 -9.16 3.63 6.58
C ALA A 111 -8.54 4.45 7.73
N ALA A 112 -7.71 3.82 8.57
CA ALA A 112 -6.98 4.51 9.64
C ALA A 112 -5.90 5.46 9.09
N PHE A 113 -5.21 5.06 8.02
CA PHE A 113 -4.17 5.86 7.37
C PHE A 113 -4.72 7.07 6.60
N MET A 114 -5.96 6.98 6.09
CA MET A 114 -6.68 8.07 5.42
C MET A 114 -7.74 8.73 6.32
N SER A 115 -7.53 8.66 7.64
CA SER A 115 -8.49 9.06 8.66
C SER A 115 -8.91 10.53 8.59
N LYS A 116 -9.98 10.86 9.31
CA LYS A 116 -10.45 12.25 9.46
C LYS A 116 -9.44 13.09 10.24
N GLU A 117 -8.73 12.49 11.19
CA GLU A 117 -7.70 13.12 12.01
C GLU A 117 -6.54 13.61 11.14
N ARG A 118 -6.06 12.77 10.21
CA ARG A 118 -5.07 13.18 9.21
C ARG A 118 -5.57 14.34 8.37
N ARG A 119 -6.78 14.20 7.81
CA ARG A 119 -7.35 15.23 6.92
C ARG A 119 -7.56 16.57 7.63
N ALA A 120 -7.91 16.55 8.92
CA ALA A 120 -8.10 17.76 9.72
C ALA A 120 -6.77 18.41 10.15
N ALA A 121 -5.70 17.62 10.34
CA ALA A 121 -4.42 18.11 10.82
C ALA A 121 -3.47 18.59 9.72
N LEU A 122 -3.64 18.09 8.49
CA LEU A 122 -2.85 18.51 7.32
C LEU A 122 -3.15 19.97 6.97
N GLN A 123 -2.08 20.73 6.77
CA GLN A 123 -2.12 22.14 6.40
C GLN A 123 -1.37 22.37 5.09
N VAL A 124 -1.72 23.46 4.40
CA VAL A 124 -1.00 23.89 3.20
C VAL A 124 0.40 24.32 3.62
N GLY A 125 1.42 23.77 2.97
CA GLY A 125 2.82 24.04 3.28
C GLY A 125 3.52 22.95 4.10
N ASP A 126 2.75 22.01 4.68
CA ASP A 126 3.30 20.83 5.34
C ASP A 126 4.18 20.01 4.39
N TYR A 127 5.25 19.41 4.93
CA TYR A 127 6.06 18.45 4.20
C TYR A 127 5.30 17.14 3.99
N TRP A 128 5.75 16.37 2.99
CA TRP A 128 5.11 15.09 2.66
C TRP A 128 5.19 14.12 3.85
N PRO A 129 4.11 13.41 4.23
CA PRO A 129 4.14 12.53 5.40
C PRO A 129 5.01 11.29 5.27
N ALA A 130 5.44 10.74 6.40
CA ALA A 130 6.11 9.45 6.52
C ALA A 130 5.35 8.53 7.47
N LEU A 131 5.65 7.23 7.41
CA LEU A 131 5.05 6.22 8.26
C LEU A 131 6.17 5.44 8.98
N LEU A 132 6.20 5.48 10.30
CA LEU A 132 6.95 4.50 11.09
C LEU A 132 6.03 3.31 11.35
N LEU A 133 6.48 2.10 11.03
CA LEU A 133 5.67 0.89 11.16
C LEU A 133 6.40 -0.16 11.98
N ASN A 134 5.73 -0.67 13.01
CA ASN A 134 6.09 -1.89 13.71
C ASN A 134 5.00 -2.95 13.45
N LYS A 135 5.28 -3.84 12.51
CA LYS A 135 4.31 -4.86 12.06
C LYS A 135 4.02 -5.89 13.15
N GLU A 136 5.03 -6.24 13.94
CA GLU A 136 4.93 -7.28 14.97
C GLU A 136 4.04 -6.80 16.11
N GLU A 137 4.32 -5.60 16.62
CA GLU A 137 3.50 -4.96 17.66
C GLU A 137 2.14 -4.46 17.15
N GLY A 138 1.95 -4.40 15.82
CA GLY A 138 0.72 -3.90 15.24
C GLY A 138 0.50 -2.41 15.57
N ARG A 139 1.58 -1.64 15.50
CA ARG A 139 1.63 -0.20 15.76
C ARG A 139 2.20 0.52 14.55
N ALA A 140 1.67 1.68 14.24
CA ALA A 140 2.23 2.56 13.24
C ALA A 140 2.06 4.02 13.66
N ILE A 141 2.96 4.88 13.20
CA ILE A 141 2.95 6.30 13.47
C ILE A 141 3.01 7.01 12.13
N LEU A 142 1.94 7.72 11.79
CA LEU A 142 1.92 8.63 10.66
C LEU A 142 2.38 10.00 11.15
N PHE A 143 3.38 10.58 10.50
CA PHE A 143 3.94 11.86 10.94
C PHE A 143 4.46 12.70 9.78
N TRP A 144 4.58 14.01 10.02
CA TRP A 144 5.14 14.95 9.05
C TRP A 144 5.66 16.21 9.75
N GLU A 145 6.56 16.92 9.07
CA GLU A 145 7.07 18.23 9.46
C GLU A 145 6.15 19.33 8.90
N ARG A 146 5.83 20.33 9.72
CA ARG A 146 5.20 21.59 9.30
C ARG A 146 6.25 22.53 8.69
N ASP A 147 5.80 23.57 8.00
CA ASP A 147 6.67 24.61 7.45
C ASP A 147 7.49 25.36 8.54
N ASN A 148 6.93 25.50 9.73
CA ASN A 148 7.53 26.11 10.91
C ASN A 148 8.50 25.17 11.67
N GLY A 149 8.67 23.93 11.20
CA GLY A 149 9.52 22.91 11.80
C GLY A 149 8.85 22.05 12.88
N ASN A 150 7.62 22.38 13.33
CA ASN A 150 6.88 21.52 14.24
C ASN A 150 6.54 20.17 13.58
N VAL A 151 6.31 19.16 14.41
CA VAL A 151 6.00 17.81 13.94
C VAL A 151 4.61 17.41 14.35
N VAL A 152 3.83 16.93 13.39
CA VAL A 152 2.53 16.31 13.66
C VAL A 152 2.70 14.80 13.71
N LYS A 153 2.03 14.16 14.66
CA LYS A 153 2.00 12.71 14.87
C LYS A 153 0.56 12.22 14.97
N ILE A 154 0.29 11.07 14.36
CA ILE A 154 -0.95 10.32 14.51
C ILE A 154 -0.58 8.86 14.78
N ASP A 155 -1.08 8.32 15.88
CA ASP A 155 -0.91 6.93 16.25
C ASP A 155 -1.97 6.05 15.60
N LEU A 156 -1.52 4.98 14.96
CA LEU A 156 -2.35 3.91 14.41
C LEU A 156 -2.03 2.65 15.20
N LEU A 157 -3.05 2.05 15.81
CA LEU A 157 -2.92 0.80 16.54
C LEU A 157 -3.78 -0.26 15.88
N SER A 158 -3.48 -1.51 16.18
CA SER A 158 -4.28 -2.64 15.74
C SER A 158 -4.80 -3.45 16.91
N LYS A 159 -5.92 -4.15 16.68
CA LYS A 159 -6.48 -5.11 17.61
C LYS A 159 -7.04 -6.30 16.86
N THR A 160 -6.96 -7.48 17.45
CA THR A 160 -7.61 -8.67 16.90
C THR A 160 -9.12 -8.58 17.15
N ASN A 161 -9.89 -8.75 16.08
CA ASN A 161 -11.35 -8.77 16.16
C ASN A 161 -11.87 -10.18 16.51
N LYS A 162 -13.19 -10.30 16.66
CA LYS A 162 -13.85 -11.58 17.02
C LYS A 162 -13.62 -12.69 15.99
N GLY A 163 -13.32 -12.34 14.74
CA GLY A 163 -13.00 -13.27 13.65
C GLY A 163 -11.52 -13.66 13.59
N GLY A 164 -10.68 -13.20 14.52
CA GLY A 164 -9.25 -13.47 14.53
C GLY A 164 -8.43 -12.62 13.57
N ALA A 165 -9.07 -11.73 12.79
CA ALA A 165 -8.37 -10.81 11.91
C ALA A 165 -7.93 -9.55 12.68
N ARG A 166 -6.82 -8.94 12.23
CA ARG A 166 -6.31 -7.70 12.80
C ARG A 166 -7.02 -6.51 12.15
N ASP A 167 -7.60 -5.63 12.97
CA ASP A 167 -8.22 -4.38 12.54
C ASP A 167 -7.40 -3.19 13.05
N TRP A 168 -7.07 -2.28 12.15
CA TRP A 168 -6.35 -1.04 12.45
C TRP A 168 -7.29 0.13 12.70
N TYR A 169 -6.90 1.04 13.60
CA TYR A 169 -7.65 2.24 13.97
C TYR A 169 -6.70 3.36 14.43
N VAL A 170 -7.21 4.60 14.41
CA VAL A 170 -6.48 5.75 14.95
C VAL A 170 -6.67 5.83 16.46
N GLU A 171 -5.57 6.00 17.18
CA GLU A 171 -5.57 6.23 18.62
C GLU A 171 -5.55 7.74 18.90
N GLY A 172 -6.71 8.29 19.24
CA GLY A 172 -6.85 9.69 19.65
C GLY A 172 -6.70 10.72 18.51
N PRO A 173 -6.64 12.02 18.85
CA PRO A 173 -6.43 13.08 17.86
C PRO A 173 -4.97 13.18 17.41
N ALA A 174 -4.73 13.92 16.32
CA ALA A 174 -3.38 14.31 15.93
C ALA A 174 -2.70 15.14 17.02
N GLN A 175 -1.43 14.88 17.27
CA GLN A 175 -0.60 15.54 18.26
C GLN A 175 0.46 16.38 17.57
N GLU A 176 0.82 17.52 18.17
CA GLU A 176 1.85 18.41 17.62
C GLU A 176 2.99 18.60 18.63
N PHE A 177 4.22 18.59 18.11
CA PHE A 177 5.44 18.68 18.88
C PHE A 177 6.34 19.77 18.30
N GLU A 178 6.79 20.67 19.17
CA GLU A 178 7.71 21.73 18.77
C GLU A 178 9.10 21.17 18.45
N ALA A 179 9.69 21.64 17.34
CA ALA A 179 11.11 21.41 17.10
C ALA A 179 11.94 22.13 18.16
N GLN A 180 12.96 21.46 18.70
CA GLN A 180 13.89 22.13 19.59
C GLN A 180 14.66 23.18 18.79
N LYS A 181 14.53 24.44 19.19
CA LYS A 181 15.37 25.51 18.66
C LYS A 181 16.79 25.27 19.16
N SER A 182 17.70 24.98 18.26
CA SER A 182 19.13 25.02 18.54
C SER A 182 19.48 26.46 18.93
N SER A 183 19.74 26.66 20.23
CA SER A 183 20.28 27.90 20.80
C SER A 183 21.77 28.04 20.51
#